data_AF-A0A3D2JTV7-F1
#
_entry.id   AF-A0A3D2JTV7-F1
#
_cell.length_a   1.000
_cell.length_b   1.000
_cell.length_c   1.000
_cell.angle_alpha   90.00
_cell.angle_beta   90.00
_cell.angle_gamma   90.00
#
_symmetry.space_group_name_H-M   'P 1'
#
loop_
_entity.id
_entity.type
_entity.pdbx_description
1 polymer ?
#
loop_
_entity_poly.entity_id
_entity_poly.type
_entity_poly.pdbx_seq_one_letter_code
_entity_poly.pdbx_strand_id
1 'polypeptide(L)'
;LAQDYITGGLLDRAERLLKELMQENSVAKWEALQLLITIYQTEKEWESAVACTQELLSNARYKKDSDWNARAAHYCCEIAEQFIDKEENGKARDSIKRAFGFRRHSVRAAVLLARIEQRLGNFKAANREYLRIMQQNPAFVPQILKAMRKSFAAIDKLPDFKHSLSDHVSNHFDPVALNMLVQLITESDGSEAAIRFLRMKIASEPSVTAATQLLKLEAGLQEEAQATDLERIHQMLENMLKKRAGYQCNQCGYESKNLYWLCPSCHTWDSIEPNYKNGI
;
A
#
# COMPACT_ATOMS: atom_id res chain seq x y z
N LEU A 1 3.76 18.19 32.59
CA LEU A 1 4.96 17.39 32.91
C LEU A 1 5.22 16.26 31.92
N ALA A 2 4.38 15.20 31.83
CA ALA A 2 4.63 14.11 30.88
C ALA A 2 4.70 14.59 29.41
N GLN A 3 3.80 15.50 29.00
CA GLN A 3 3.84 16.12 27.67
C GLN A 3 5.11 16.96 27.43
N ASP A 4 5.66 17.60 28.47
CA ASP A 4 6.91 18.35 28.37
C ASP A 4 8.09 17.40 28.11
N TYR A 5 8.11 16.24 28.78
CA TYR A 5 9.10 15.20 28.52
C TYR A 5 8.98 14.60 27.11
N ILE A 6 7.76 14.37 26.60
CA ILE A 6 7.56 13.93 25.21
C ILE A 6 8.12 14.97 24.24
N THR A 7 7.81 16.25 24.45
CA THR A 7 8.29 17.35 23.60
C THR A 7 9.82 17.49 23.66
N GLY A 8 10.42 17.22 24.82
CA GLY A 8 11.88 17.19 25.01
C GLY A 8 12.56 15.89 24.61
N GLY A 9 11.84 14.89 24.07
CA GLY A 9 12.38 13.59 23.67
C GLY A 9 12.78 12.65 24.81
N LEU A 10 12.41 12.97 26.06
CA LEU A 10 12.70 12.16 27.26
C LEU A 10 11.59 11.12 27.49
N LEU A 11 11.44 10.19 26.54
CA LEU A 11 10.31 9.27 26.47
C LEU A 11 10.22 8.33 27.69
N ASP A 12 11.32 7.75 28.15
CA ASP A 12 11.34 6.89 29.36
C ASP A 12 10.75 7.60 30.60
N ARG A 13 11.05 8.89 30.76
CA ARG A 13 10.56 9.69 31.89
C ARG A 13 9.08 10.01 31.75
N ALA A 14 8.65 10.32 30.53
CA ALA A 14 7.24 10.52 30.23
C ALA A 14 6.44 9.23 30.49
N GLU A 15 6.94 8.09 30.01
CA GLU A 15 6.32 6.77 30.18
C GLU A 15 6.11 6.43 31.66
N ARG A 16 7.14 6.62 32.50
CA ARG A 16 7.03 6.37 33.94
C ARG A 16 5.91 7.19 34.60
N LEU A 17 5.86 8.50 34.32
CA LEU A 17 4.81 9.36 34.88
C LEU A 17 3.41 8.97 34.40
N LEU A 18 3.29 8.60 33.12
CA LEU A 18 2.02 8.16 32.56
C LEU A 18 1.57 6.83 33.18
N LYS A 19 2.49 5.89 33.42
CA LYS A 19 2.20 4.63 34.12
C LYS A 19 1.75 4.84 35.56
N GLU A 20 2.27 5.84 36.26
CA GLU A 20 1.78 6.23 37.60
C GLU A 20 0.33 6.74 37.52
N LEU A 21 0.04 7.64 36.57
CA LEU A 21 -1.32 8.17 36.34
C LEU A 21 -2.34 7.08 35.98
N MET A 22 -1.91 6.02 35.29
CA MET A 22 -2.76 4.86 34.97
C MET A 22 -3.30 4.14 36.21
N GLN A 23 -2.61 4.22 37.35
CA GLN A 23 -2.99 3.52 38.59
C GLN A 23 -4.08 4.26 39.38
N GLU A 24 -4.26 5.55 39.15
CA GLU A 24 -5.13 6.41 39.94
C GLU A 24 -6.64 6.26 39.60
N ASN A 25 -7.01 5.36 38.67
CA ASN A 25 -8.40 5.10 38.24
C ASN A 25 -9.24 6.37 37.98
N SER A 26 -8.60 7.41 37.44
CA SER A 26 -9.22 8.70 37.12
C SER A 26 -9.54 8.81 35.63
N VAL A 27 -10.31 9.84 35.24
CA VAL A 27 -10.58 10.13 33.82
C VAL A 27 -9.29 10.43 33.04
N ALA A 28 -8.24 10.90 33.72
CA ALA A 28 -6.93 11.17 33.14
C ALA A 28 -6.25 9.92 32.58
N LYS A 29 -6.66 8.71 33.02
CA LYS A 29 -6.24 7.42 32.47
C LYS A 29 -6.33 7.37 30.95
N TRP A 30 -7.42 7.88 30.37
CA TRP A 30 -7.65 7.77 28.93
C TRP A 30 -6.72 8.67 28.12
N GLU A 31 -6.43 9.86 28.63
CA GLU A 31 -5.42 10.76 28.03
C GLU A 31 -4.02 10.17 28.19
N ALA A 32 -3.72 9.58 29.35
CA ALA A 32 -2.45 8.92 29.59
C ALA A 32 -2.22 7.74 28.62
N LEU A 33 -3.24 6.93 28.36
CA LEU A 33 -3.20 5.86 27.36
C LEU A 33 -2.87 6.38 25.96
N GLN A 34 -3.49 7.47 25.52
CA GLN A 34 -3.23 8.05 24.20
C GLN A 34 -1.78 8.52 24.06
N LEU A 35 -1.22 9.13 25.11
CA LEU A 35 0.18 9.53 25.16
C LEU A 35 1.12 8.32 25.19
N LEU A 36 0.82 7.29 25.99
CA LEU A 36 1.59 6.04 26.03
C LEU A 36 1.61 5.34 24.67
N ILE A 37 0.47 5.26 23.97
CA ILE A 37 0.41 4.68 22.61
C ILE A 37 1.32 5.46 21.65
N THR A 38 1.37 6.79 21.78
CA THR A 38 2.25 7.64 20.96
C THR A 38 3.72 7.37 21.26
N ILE A 39 4.09 7.21 22.53
CA ILE A 39 5.46 6.85 22.95
C ILE A 39 5.82 5.48 22.37
N TYR A 40 5.02 4.44 22.61
CA TYR A 40 5.32 3.09 22.13
C TYR A 40 5.36 2.99 20.60
N GLN A 41 4.54 3.75 19.87
CA GLN A 41 4.66 3.85 18.42
C GLN A 41 6.01 4.47 17.99
N THR A 42 6.45 5.51 18.70
CA THR A 42 7.72 6.22 18.41
C THR A 42 8.91 5.31 18.66
N GLU A 43 8.88 4.55 19.76
CA GLU A 43 9.93 3.60 20.14
C GLU A 43 9.83 2.25 19.41
N LYS A 44 8.76 2.05 18.64
CA LYS A 44 8.45 0.79 17.92
C LYS A 44 8.20 -0.40 18.86
N GLU A 45 7.73 -0.13 20.07
CA GLU A 45 7.28 -1.11 21.06
C GLU A 45 5.85 -1.57 20.74
N TRP A 46 5.70 -2.32 19.64
CA TRP A 46 4.40 -2.59 19.03
C TRP A 46 3.45 -3.40 19.90
N GLU A 47 3.93 -4.38 20.67
CA GLU A 47 3.06 -5.16 21.56
C GLU A 47 2.49 -4.29 22.69
N SER A 48 3.30 -3.38 23.25
CA SER A 48 2.86 -2.39 24.22
C SER A 48 1.86 -1.41 23.61
N ALA A 49 2.09 -0.95 22.38
CA ALA A 49 1.14 -0.11 21.65
C ALA A 49 -0.22 -0.82 21.42
N VAL A 50 -0.22 -2.11 21.06
CA VAL A 50 -1.45 -2.90 20.92
C VAL A 50 -2.17 -3.04 22.26
N ALA A 51 -1.46 -3.41 23.33
CA ALA A 51 -2.05 -3.60 24.64
C ALA A 51 -2.72 -2.31 25.17
N CYS A 52 -2.02 -1.17 25.10
CA CYS A 52 -2.61 0.11 25.49
C CYS A 52 -3.78 0.51 24.59
N THR A 53 -3.72 0.24 23.29
CA THR A 53 -4.85 0.54 22.39
C THR A 53 -6.06 -0.35 22.69
N GLN A 54 -5.87 -1.63 23.02
CA GLN A 54 -6.95 -2.53 23.45
C GLN A 54 -7.61 -2.03 24.74
N GLU A 55 -6.81 -1.60 25.70
CA GLU A 55 -7.32 -1.01 26.94
C GLU A 55 -8.12 0.27 26.65
N LEU A 56 -7.61 1.16 25.78
CA LEU A 56 -8.32 2.36 25.35
C LEU A 56 -9.68 2.02 24.70
N LEU A 57 -9.70 1.03 23.80
CA LEU A 57 -10.90 0.57 23.10
C LEU A 57 -11.90 -0.18 24.01
N SER A 58 -11.51 -0.58 25.22
CA SER A 58 -12.44 -1.14 26.21
C SER A 58 -13.43 -0.11 26.74
N ASN A 59 -13.06 1.18 26.69
CA ASN A 59 -13.95 2.28 27.01
C ASN A 59 -14.95 2.52 25.87
N ALA A 60 -16.25 2.57 26.22
CA ALA A 60 -17.35 2.80 25.28
C ALA A 60 -17.17 4.03 24.39
N ARG A 61 -16.47 5.07 24.87
CA ARG A 61 -16.15 6.30 24.10
C ARG A 61 -15.29 6.01 22.88
N TYR A 62 -14.30 5.13 23.01
CA TYR A 62 -13.31 4.85 21.95
C TYR A 62 -13.58 3.54 21.21
N LYS A 63 -14.41 2.64 21.76
CA LYS A 63 -14.68 1.30 21.22
C LYS A 63 -14.99 1.27 19.72
N LYS A 64 -15.72 2.27 19.20
CA LYS A 64 -16.10 2.39 17.78
C LYS A 64 -15.27 3.40 16.99
N ASP A 65 -14.21 3.94 17.58
CA ASP A 65 -13.32 4.89 16.91
C ASP A 65 -12.52 4.17 15.83
N SER A 66 -12.77 4.53 14.58
CA SER A 66 -12.13 3.91 13.42
C SER A 66 -10.63 4.15 13.37
N ASP A 67 -10.14 5.29 13.88
CA ASP A 67 -8.73 5.63 13.85
C ASP A 67 -7.94 4.75 14.82
N TRP A 68 -8.39 4.62 16.07
CA TRP A 68 -7.74 3.73 17.04
C TRP A 68 -7.76 2.26 16.61
N ASN A 69 -8.86 1.80 16.02
CA ASN A 69 -8.93 0.45 15.45
C ASN A 69 -7.98 0.28 14.25
N ALA A 70 -7.84 1.28 13.39
CA ALA A 70 -6.88 1.26 12.29
C ALA A 70 -5.43 1.20 12.81
N ARG A 71 -5.07 2.06 13.78
CA ARG A 71 -3.73 2.07 14.41
C ARG A 71 -3.39 0.72 15.03
N ALA A 72 -4.30 0.12 15.80
CA ALA A 72 -4.11 -1.21 16.39
C ALA A 72 -3.88 -2.29 15.32
N ALA A 73 -4.61 -2.23 14.20
CA ALA A 73 -4.39 -3.13 13.08
C ALA A 73 -3.00 -2.93 12.45
N HIS A 74 -2.51 -1.71 12.31
CA HIS A 74 -1.15 -1.44 11.83
C HIS A 74 -0.07 -1.93 12.78
N TYR A 75 -0.22 -1.75 14.09
CA TYR A 75 0.73 -2.29 15.07
C TYR A 75 0.81 -3.82 14.99
N CYS A 76 -0.34 -4.50 14.83
CA CYS A 76 -0.36 -5.94 14.57
C CYS A 76 0.35 -6.32 13.26
N CYS A 77 0.25 -5.48 12.22
CA CYS A 77 0.97 -5.68 10.96
C CYS A 77 2.49 -5.48 11.10
N GLU A 78 2.94 -4.53 11.93
CA GLU A 78 4.37 -4.36 12.25
C GLU A 78 4.93 -5.60 12.95
N ILE A 79 4.19 -6.14 13.94
CA ILE A 79 4.56 -7.39 14.62
C ILE A 79 4.59 -8.55 13.61
N ALA A 80 3.63 -8.62 12.69
CA ALA A 80 3.62 -9.64 11.65
C ALA A 80 4.85 -9.55 10.74
N GLU A 81 5.26 -8.36 10.31
CA GLU A 81 6.49 -8.16 9.51
C GLU A 81 7.73 -8.65 10.27
N GLN A 82 7.86 -8.37 11.57
CA GLN A 82 8.97 -8.89 12.38
C GLN A 82 9.04 -10.42 12.40
N PHE A 83 7.88 -11.10 12.45
CA PHE A 83 7.83 -12.56 12.36
C PHE A 83 8.08 -13.07 10.94
N ILE A 84 7.62 -12.36 9.92
CA ILE A 84 7.89 -12.67 8.50
C ILE A 84 9.40 -12.62 8.21
N ASP A 85 10.11 -11.64 8.76
CA ASP A 85 11.56 -11.48 8.58
C ASP A 85 12.36 -12.58 9.30
N LYS A 86 11.81 -13.14 10.38
CA LYS A 86 12.36 -14.31 11.09
C LYS A 86 11.87 -15.65 10.54
N GLU A 87 11.10 -15.64 9.44
CA GLU A 87 10.47 -16.82 8.83
C GLU A 87 9.49 -17.57 9.75
N GLU A 88 9.03 -16.94 10.83
CA GLU A 88 8.06 -17.47 11.79
C GLU A 88 6.61 -17.30 11.28
N ASN A 89 6.33 -17.87 10.11
CA ASN A 89 5.07 -17.65 9.37
C ASN A 89 3.79 -17.98 10.16
N GLY A 90 3.85 -18.90 11.12
CA GLY A 90 2.71 -19.21 12.02
C GLY A 90 2.35 -18.01 12.89
N LYS A 91 3.33 -17.45 13.61
CA LYS A 91 3.13 -16.28 14.46
C LYS A 91 2.77 -15.04 13.65
N ALA A 92 3.34 -14.89 12.45
CA ALA A 92 2.95 -13.83 11.54
C ALA A 92 1.45 -13.89 11.18
N ARG A 93 0.91 -15.09 10.90
CA ARG A 93 -0.52 -15.28 10.64
C ARG A 93 -1.38 -14.95 11.86
N ASP A 94 -0.94 -15.31 13.06
CA ASP A 94 -1.65 -14.96 14.30
C ASP A 94 -1.72 -13.44 14.50
N SER A 95 -0.62 -12.72 14.25
CA SER A 95 -0.60 -11.26 14.28
C SER A 95 -1.48 -10.62 13.20
N ILE A 96 -1.50 -11.17 11.98
CA ILE A 96 -2.42 -10.73 10.92
C ILE A 96 -3.89 -10.97 11.32
N LYS A 97 -4.18 -12.11 11.95
CA LYS A 97 -5.53 -12.41 12.46
C LYS A 97 -5.95 -11.42 13.55
N ARG A 98 -5.04 -11.04 14.46
CA ARG A 98 -5.25 -9.94 15.42
C ARG A 98 -5.57 -8.63 14.69
N ALA A 99 -4.83 -8.29 13.63
CA ALA A 99 -5.08 -7.09 12.82
C ALA A 99 -6.49 -7.06 12.23
N PHE A 100 -6.96 -8.18 11.67
CA PHE A 100 -8.34 -8.30 11.17
C PHE A 100 -9.40 -8.23 12.26
N GLY A 101 -9.06 -8.59 13.50
CA GLY A 101 -9.92 -8.41 14.67
C GLY A 101 -10.21 -6.94 14.97
N PHE A 102 -9.23 -6.05 14.79
CA PHE A 102 -9.43 -4.60 14.91
C PHE A 102 -10.06 -3.98 13.66
N ARG A 103 -9.58 -4.37 12.48
CA ARG A 103 -10.05 -3.83 11.19
C ARG A 103 -10.21 -4.95 10.16
N ARG A 104 -11.46 -5.40 9.99
CA ARG A 104 -11.84 -6.51 9.07
C ARG A 104 -11.34 -6.35 7.63
N HIS A 105 -11.26 -5.10 7.16
CA HIS A 105 -10.84 -4.74 5.80
C HIS A 105 -9.46 -4.06 5.77
N SER A 106 -8.54 -4.42 6.69
CA SER A 106 -7.17 -3.92 6.66
C SER A 106 -6.44 -4.39 5.40
N VAL A 107 -6.15 -3.44 4.50
CA VAL A 107 -5.42 -3.69 3.24
C VAL A 107 -4.02 -4.20 3.52
N ARG A 108 -3.32 -3.55 4.47
CA ARG A 108 -1.98 -3.96 4.89
C ARG A 108 -1.96 -5.40 5.36
N ALA A 109 -2.91 -5.80 6.22
CA ALA A 109 -3.00 -7.17 6.72
C ALA A 109 -3.25 -8.18 5.59
N ALA A 110 -4.12 -7.84 4.63
CA ALA A 110 -4.38 -8.68 3.46
C ALA A 110 -3.14 -8.83 2.55
N VAL A 111 -2.38 -7.74 2.34
CA VAL A 111 -1.12 -7.77 1.57
C VAL A 111 -0.09 -8.68 2.25
N LEU A 112 0.06 -8.58 3.57
CA LEU A 112 0.96 -9.45 4.32
C LEU A 112 0.55 -10.92 4.25
N LEU A 113 -0.74 -11.20 4.35
CA LEU A 113 -1.27 -12.56 4.21
C LEU A 113 -0.96 -13.13 2.81
N ALA A 114 -1.23 -12.36 1.76
CA ALA A 114 -0.92 -12.76 0.38
C ALA A 114 0.57 -13.06 0.20
N ARG A 115 1.45 -12.23 0.78
CA ARG A 115 2.91 -12.41 0.75
C ARG A 115 3.35 -13.69 1.46
N ILE A 116 2.79 -14.00 2.63
CA ILE A 116 3.08 -15.25 3.35
C ILE A 116 2.63 -16.46 2.52
N GLU A 117 1.40 -16.45 2.02
CA GLU A 117 0.88 -17.56 1.21
C GLU A 117 1.71 -17.77 -0.07
N GLN A 118 2.10 -16.68 -0.74
CA GLN A 118 2.94 -16.76 -1.93
C GLN A 118 4.34 -17.34 -1.61
N ARG A 119 4.98 -16.91 -0.51
CA ARG A 119 6.28 -17.44 -0.08
C ARG A 119 6.24 -18.93 0.24
N LEU A 120 5.13 -19.41 0.77
CA LEU A 120 4.93 -20.82 1.10
C LEU A 120 4.45 -21.67 -0.09
N GLY A 121 4.35 -21.10 -1.29
CA GLY A 121 3.87 -21.81 -2.49
C GLY A 121 2.35 -21.99 -2.55
N ASN A 122 1.60 -21.40 -1.62
CA ASN A 122 0.14 -21.43 -1.58
C ASN A 122 -0.46 -20.39 -2.54
N PHE A 123 -0.06 -20.41 -3.80
CA PHE A 123 -0.41 -19.39 -4.80
C PHE A 123 -1.92 -19.19 -4.99
N LYS A 124 -2.72 -20.26 -4.89
CA LYS A 124 -4.19 -20.14 -4.93
C LYS A 124 -4.73 -19.28 -3.78
N ALA A 125 -4.17 -19.42 -2.58
CA ALA A 125 -4.57 -18.62 -1.42
C ALA A 125 -4.10 -17.17 -1.56
N ALA A 126 -2.85 -16.96 -2.02
CA ALA A 126 -2.33 -15.63 -2.31
C ALA A 126 -3.18 -14.88 -3.34
N ASN A 127 -3.56 -15.54 -4.45
CA ASN A 127 -4.37 -14.95 -5.51
C ASN A 127 -5.77 -14.54 -5.01
N ARG A 128 -6.38 -15.30 -4.08
CA ARG A 128 -7.65 -14.89 -3.45
C ARG A 128 -7.51 -13.58 -2.69
N GLU A 129 -6.45 -13.42 -1.92
CA GLU A 129 -6.20 -12.17 -1.18
C GLU A 129 -5.88 -11.01 -2.14
N TYR A 130 -5.10 -11.24 -3.20
CA TYR A 130 -4.83 -10.21 -4.20
C TYR A 130 -6.09 -9.74 -4.94
N LEU A 131 -6.96 -10.66 -5.36
CA LEU A 131 -8.25 -10.32 -5.97
C LEU A 131 -9.15 -9.56 -4.99
N ARG A 132 -9.16 -9.96 -3.72
CA ARG A 132 -9.90 -9.24 -2.67
C ARG A 132 -9.38 -7.82 -2.48
N ILE A 133 -8.07 -7.61 -2.47
CA ILE A 133 -7.45 -6.28 -2.40
C ILE A 133 -7.85 -5.44 -3.62
N MET A 134 -7.74 -6.02 -4.82
CA MET A 134 -8.09 -5.35 -6.07
C MET A 134 -9.55 -4.86 -6.10
N GLN A 135 -10.48 -5.65 -5.54
CA GLN A 135 -11.89 -5.28 -5.45
C GLN A 135 -12.18 -4.26 -4.34
N GLN A 136 -11.60 -4.44 -3.15
CA GLN A 136 -11.94 -3.63 -1.97
C GLN A 136 -11.15 -2.31 -1.91
N ASN A 137 -9.96 -2.26 -2.52
CA ASN A 137 -9.00 -1.18 -2.36
C ASN A 137 -8.26 -0.92 -3.69
N PRO A 138 -8.96 -0.46 -4.74
CA PRO A 138 -8.38 -0.31 -6.08
C PRO A 138 -7.14 0.59 -6.10
N ALA A 139 -7.06 1.62 -5.25
CA ALA A 139 -5.89 2.50 -5.14
C ALA A 139 -4.58 1.78 -4.71
N PHE A 140 -4.67 0.57 -4.13
CA PHE A 140 -3.51 -0.23 -3.72
C PHE A 140 -3.07 -1.26 -4.75
N VAL A 141 -3.81 -1.41 -5.86
CA VAL A 141 -3.46 -2.34 -6.95
C VAL A 141 -2.02 -2.17 -7.45
N PRO A 142 -1.50 -0.95 -7.71
CA PRO A 142 -0.12 -0.76 -8.17
C PRO A 142 0.93 -1.52 -7.35
N GLN A 143 0.68 -1.62 -6.03
CA GLN A 143 1.61 -2.17 -5.06
C GLN A 143 1.65 -3.69 -5.06
N ILE A 144 0.57 -4.34 -5.51
CA ILE A 144 0.47 -5.80 -5.51
C ILE A 144 0.67 -6.43 -6.90
N LEU A 145 0.56 -5.66 -7.99
CA LEU A 145 0.55 -6.18 -9.36
C LEU A 145 1.71 -7.12 -9.70
N LYS A 146 2.95 -6.74 -9.36
CA LYS A 146 4.13 -7.57 -9.65
C LYS A 146 4.09 -8.90 -8.90
N ALA A 147 3.69 -8.88 -7.63
CA ALA A 147 3.59 -10.08 -6.80
C ALA A 147 2.41 -10.97 -7.25
N MET A 148 1.28 -10.34 -7.55
CA MET A 148 0.08 -10.98 -8.11
C MET A 148 0.39 -11.67 -9.45
N ARG A 149 1.02 -10.99 -10.42
CA ARG A 149 1.43 -11.59 -11.70
C ARG A 149 2.27 -12.86 -11.50
N LYS A 150 3.28 -12.80 -10.63
CA LYS A 150 4.13 -13.96 -10.29
C LYS A 150 3.31 -15.11 -9.68
N SER A 151 2.37 -14.78 -8.80
CA SER A 151 1.53 -15.78 -8.12
C SER A 151 0.53 -16.45 -9.08
N PHE A 152 -0.05 -15.70 -10.03
CA PHE A 152 -0.87 -16.28 -11.09
C PHE A 152 -0.05 -17.10 -12.11
N ALA A 153 1.15 -16.64 -12.47
CA ALA A 153 2.04 -17.38 -13.35
C ALA A 153 2.48 -18.72 -12.76
N ALA A 154 2.74 -18.79 -11.46
CA ALA A 154 3.18 -20.02 -10.79
C ALA A 154 2.15 -21.17 -10.79
N ILE A 155 0.91 -20.90 -11.21
CA ILE A 155 -0.15 -21.91 -11.34
C ILE A 155 -0.81 -21.90 -12.74
N ASP A 156 -0.11 -21.36 -13.74
CA ASP A 156 -0.56 -21.29 -15.14
C ASP A 156 -1.90 -20.54 -15.34
N LYS A 157 -2.10 -19.48 -14.54
CA LYS A 157 -3.32 -18.65 -14.54
C LYS A 157 -3.08 -17.21 -14.97
N LEU A 158 -2.04 -16.94 -15.77
CA LEU A 158 -1.84 -15.62 -16.36
C LEU A 158 -3.05 -15.09 -17.18
N PRO A 159 -3.81 -15.92 -17.92
CA PRO A 159 -5.04 -15.45 -18.57
C PRO A 159 -6.07 -14.87 -17.60
N ASP A 160 -6.30 -15.54 -16.46
CA ASP A 160 -7.23 -15.07 -15.42
C ASP A 160 -6.75 -13.73 -14.81
N PHE A 161 -5.42 -13.57 -14.64
CA PHE A 161 -4.83 -12.31 -14.18
C PHE A 161 -5.02 -11.19 -15.21
N LYS A 162 -4.76 -11.46 -16.48
CA LYS A 162 -4.95 -10.50 -17.58
C LYS A 162 -6.41 -10.03 -17.65
N HIS A 163 -7.36 -10.95 -17.53
CA HIS A 163 -8.78 -10.62 -17.50
C HIS A 163 -9.14 -9.72 -16.31
N SER A 164 -8.74 -10.10 -15.10
CA SER A 164 -8.96 -9.30 -13.88
C SER A 164 -8.34 -7.90 -13.98
N LEU A 165 -7.15 -7.80 -14.56
CA LEU A 165 -6.44 -6.53 -14.77
C LEU A 165 -7.10 -5.67 -15.85
N SER A 166 -7.61 -6.29 -16.92
CA SER A 166 -8.40 -5.61 -17.95
C SER A 166 -9.65 -4.99 -17.35
N ASP A 167 -10.38 -5.72 -16.52
CA ASP A 167 -11.56 -5.21 -15.83
C ASP A 167 -11.19 -4.05 -14.89
N HIS A 168 -10.07 -4.16 -14.17
CA HIS A 168 -9.60 -3.08 -13.31
C HIS A 168 -9.28 -1.79 -14.11
N VAL A 169 -8.52 -1.90 -15.21
CA VAL A 169 -8.14 -0.75 -16.06
C VAL A 169 -9.34 -0.13 -16.80
N SER A 170 -10.41 -0.89 -17.02
CA SER A 170 -11.66 -0.35 -17.58
C SER A 170 -12.45 0.47 -16.56
N ASN A 171 -12.35 0.15 -15.27
CA ASN A 171 -13.12 0.82 -14.21
C ASN A 171 -12.33 1.88 -13.44
N HIS A 172 -11.00 1.83 -13.51
CA HIS A 172 -10.09 2.71 -12.79
C HIS A 172 -8.93 3.13 -13.68
N PHE A 173 -8.63 4.42 -13.71
CA PHE A 173 -7.40 4.90 -14.30
C PHE A 173 -6.22 4.66 -13.34
N ASP A 174 -5.37 3.70 -13.69
CA ASP A 174 -4.12 3.41 -12.99
C ASP A 174 -2.99 3.22 -14.03
N PRO A 175 -2.03 4.17 -14.11
CA PRO A 175 -0.89 4.09 -15.02
C PRO A 175 -0.05 2.81 -14.88
N VAL A 176 0.10 2.30 -13.65
CA VAL A 176 0.91 1.11 -13.37
C VAL A 176 0.18 -0.15 -13.84
N ALA A 177 -1.13 -0.24 -13.57
CA ALA A 177 -1.99 -1.30 -14.08
C ALA A 177 -2.06 -1.30 -15.61
N LEU A 178 -2.23 -0.13 -16.23
CA LEU A 178 -2.24 0.01 -17.70
C LEU A 178 -0.94 -0.52 -18.32
N ASN A 179 0.21 -0.09 -17.80
CA ASN A 179 1.51 -0.55 -18.30
C ASN A 179 1.66 -2.08 -18.19
N MET A 180 1.23 -2.67 -17.08
CA MET A 180 1.28 -4.13 -16.91
C MET A 180 0.31 -4.85 -17.86
N LEU A 181 -0.88 -4.31 -18.10
CA LEU A 181 -1.84 -4.89 -19.02
C LEU A 181 -1.33 -4.85 -20.46
N VAL A 182 -0.76 -3.72 -20.89
CA VAL A 182 -0.12 -3.58 -22.22
C VAL A 182 0.98 -4.63 -22.37
N GLN A 183 1.85 -4.79 -21.37
CA GLN A 183 2.90 -5.81 -21.40
C GLN A 183 2.30 -7.23 -21.56
N LEU A 184 1.23 -7.57 -20.82
CA LEU A 184 0.57 -8.87 -20.94
C LEU A 184 -0.06 -9.08 -22.33
N ILE A 185 -0.65 -8.05 -22.93
CA ILE A 185 -1.21 -8.11 -24.29
C ILE A 185 -0.08 -8.29 -25.31
N THR A 186 1.02 -7.55 -25.21
CA THR A 186 2.16 -7.69 -26.11
C THR A 186 2.77 -9.10 -26.04
N GLU A 187 2.94 -9.63 -24.83
CA GLU A 187 3.50 -10.97 -24.61
C GLU A 187 2.59 -12.10 -25.14
N SER A 188 1.27 -11.96 -25.03
CA SER A 188 0.34 -13.04 -25.42
C SER A 188 -0.22 -12.92 -26.84
N ASP A 189 -0.47 -11.69 -27.31
CA ASP A 189 -1.23 -11.40 -28.53
C ASP A 189 -0.41 -10.59 -29.57
N GLY A 190 0.81 -10.17 -29.23
CA GLY A 190 1.72 -9.41 -30.08
C GLY A 190 1.57 -7.88 -30.00
N SER A 191 2.54 -7.17 -30.57
CA SER A 191 2.64 -5.70 -30.53
C SER A 191 1.44 -5.01 -31.19
N GLU A 192 0.95 -5.51 -32.31
CA GLU A 192 -0.19 -4.95 -33.05
C GLU A 192 -1.47 -4.99 -32.21
N ALA A 193 -1.68 -6.05 -31.42
CA ALA A 193 -2.83 -6.13 -30.52
C ALA A 193 -2.75 -5.09 -29.41
N ALA A 194 -1.57 -4.90 -28.83
CA ALA A 194 -1.32 -3.88 -27.82
C ALA A 194 -1.48 -2.45 -28.37
N ILE A 195 -1.02 -2.18 -29.59
CA ILE A 195 -1.22 -0.90 -30.29
C ILE A 195 -2.72 -0.63 -30.50
N ARG A 196 -3.49 -1.61 -31.00
CA ARG A 196 -4.95 -1.45 -31.16
C ARG A 196 -5.64 -1.15 -29.83
N PHE A 197 -5.28 -1.87 -28.77
CA PHE A 197 -5.80 -1.63 -27.42
C PHE A 197 -5.50 -0.21 -26.96
N LEU A 198 -4.24 0.25 -27.08
CA LEU A 198 -3.84 1.60 -26.68
C LEU A 198 -4.55 2.70 -27.47
N ARG A 199 -4.72 2.53 -28.80
CA ARG A 199 -5.47 3.49 -29.61
C ARG A 199 -6.93 3.62 -29.16
N MET A 200 -7.60 2.49 -28.87
CA MET A 200 -8.95 2.51 -28.30
C MET A 200 -8.98 3.20 -26.94
N LYS A 201 -8.02 2.86 -26.05
CA LYS A 201 -7.95 3.44 -24.70
C LYS A 201 -7.72 4.95 -24.76
N ILE A 202 -6.80 5.43 -25.59
CA ILE A 202 -6.53 6.87 -25.78
C ILE A 202 -7.77 7.59 -26.32
N ALA A 203 -8.51 6.99 -27.26
CA ALA A 203 -9.73 7.57 -27.79
C ALA A 203 -10.83 7.69 -26.72
N SER A 204 -10.94 6.71 -25.81
CA SER A 204 -11.91 6.74 -24.71
C SER A 204 -11.48 7.59 -23.51
N GLU A 205 -10.20 7.58 -23.18
CA GLU A 205 -9.61 8.15 -21.98
C GLU A 205 -8.15 8.58 -22.27
N PRO A 206 -7.95 9.80 -22.80
CA PRO A 206 -6.61 10.30 -23.12
C PRO A 206 -5.71 10.35 -21.89
N SER A 207 -4.52 9.76 -21.98
CA SER A 207 -3.51 9.85 -20.92
C SER A 207 -2.10 9.86 -21.49
N VAL A 208 -1.21 10.58 -20.82
CA VAL A 208 0.22 10.63 -21.19
C VAL A 208 0.84 9.25 -21.03
N THR A 209 0.44 8.48 -20.02
CA THR A 209 0.90 7.09 -19.86
C THR A 209 0.55 6.23 -21.06
N ALA A 210 -0.71 6.23 -21.53
CA ALA A 210 -1.11 5.45 -22.71
C ALA A 210 -0.38 5.91 -23.98
N ALA A 211 -0.28 7.23 -24.20
CA ALA A 211 0.45 7.78 -25.35
C ALA A 211 1.94 7.39 -25.33
N THR A 212 2.58 7.41 -24.15
CA THR A 212 3.97 6.98 -23.98
C THR A 212 4.15 5.52 -24.37
N GLN A 213 3.27 4.62 -23.91
CA GLN A 213 3.34 3.21 -24.31
C GLN A 213 3.09 3.00 -25.80
N LEU A 214 2.18 3.77 -26.41
CA LEU A 214 1.88 3.67 -27.83
C LEU A 214 3.09 4.05 -28.67
N LEU A 215 3.72 5.20 -28.37
CA LEU A 215 4.92 5.67 -29.07
C LEU A 215 6.06 4.66 -28.98
N LYS A 216 6.25 4.02 -27.82
CA LYS A 216 7.26 2.98 -27.63
C LYS A 216 7.04 1.77 -28.54
N LEU A 217 5.79 1.30 -28.65
CA LEU A 217 5.46 0.16 -29.49
C LEU A 217 5.56 0.50 -30.98
N GLU A 218 5.11 1.70 -31.39
CA GLU A 218 5.19 2.16 -32.77
C GLU A 218 6.64 2.39 -33.23
N ALA A 219 7.51 2.95 -32.38
CA ALA A 219 8.93 3.10 -32.67
C ALA A 219 9.60 1.76 -32.99
N GLY A 220 9.22 0.68 -32.28
CA GLY A 220 9.75 -0.66 -32.52
C GLY A 220 9.31 -1.32 -33.83
N LEU A 221 8.35 -0.72 -34.57
CA LEU A 221 7.83 -1.23 -35.83
C LEU A 221 8.25 -0.40 -37.05
N GLN A 222 8.95 0.72 -36.87
CA GLN A 222 9.32 1.65 -37.94
C GLN A 222 10.74 1.45 -38.46
N GLU A 223 11.01 1.97 -39.67
CA GLU A 223 12.37 2.12 -40.21
C GLU A 223 13.20 3.10 -39.37
N GLU A 224 14.52 2.91 -39.35
CA GLU A 224 15.46 3.52 -38.39
C GLU A 224 15.32 5.05 -38.26
N ALA A 225 15.09 5.78 -39.36
CA ALA A 225 14.98 7.24 -39.31
C ALA A 225 13.71 7.73 -38.58
N GLN A 226 12.54 7.13 -38.86
CA GLN A 226 11.27 7.53 -38.24
C GLN A 226 11.16 7.06 -36.78
N ALA A 227 11.77 5.90 -36.48
CA ALA A 227 11.93 5.40 -35.12
C ALA A 227 12.64 6.42 -34.22
N THR A 228 13.68 7.11 -34.73
CA THR A 228 14.47 8.04 -33.90
C THR A 228 13.68 9.23 -33.37
N ASP A 229 12.73 9.79 -34.13
CA ASP A 229 11.92 10.92 -33.66
C ASP A 229 10.85 10.48 -32.65
N LEU A 230 10.22 9.33 -32.86
CA LEU A 230 9.29 8.74 -31.89
C LEU A 230 9.99 8.40 -30.56
N GLU A 231 11.20 7.86 -30.62
CA GLU A 231 12.03 7.57 -29.44
C GLU A 231 12.36 8.84 -28.64
N ARG A 232 12.68 9.95 -29.32
CA ARG A 232 12.94 11.24 -28.67
C ARG A 232 11.70 11.77 -27.94
N ILE A 233 10.53 11.72 -28.58
CA ILE A 233 9.27 12.14 -27.96
C ILE A 233 8.94 11.23 -26.77
N HIS A 234 9.08 9.91 -26.94
CA HIS A 234 8.91 8.94 -25.87
C HIS A 234 9.82 9.24 -24.66
N GLN A 235 11.11 9.48 -24.89
CA GLN A 235 12.07 9.80 -23.83
C GLN A 235 11.73 11.10 -23.09
N MET A 236 11.23 12.11 -23.82
CA MET A 236 10.79 13.37 -23.22
C MET A 236 9.60 13.15 -22.28
N LEU A 237 8.58 12.40 -22.74
CA LEU A 237 7.40 12.08 -21.92
C LEU A 237 7.77 11.21 -20.70
N GLU A 238 8.63 10.20 -20.87
CA GLU A 238 9.13 9.40 -19.74
C GLU A 238 9.84 10.27 -18.69
N ASN A 239 10.66 11.23 -19.12
CA ASN A 239 11.38 12.13 -18.21
C ASN A 239 10.42 13.04 -17.44
N MET A 240 9.30 13.45 -18.04
CA MET A 240 8.24 14.18 -17.34
C MET A 240 7.53 13.32 -16.29
N LEU A 241 7.28 12.04 -16.61
CA LEU A 241 6.67 11.09 -15.67
C LEU A 241 7.61 10.75 -14.50
N LYS A 242 8.90 10.52 -14.74
CA LYS A 242 9.90 10.11 -13.73
C LYS A 242 10.19 11.18 -12.66
N LYS A 243 10.00 12.46 -12.97
CA LYS A 243 10.30 13.58 -12.07
C LYS A 243 9.26 13.79 -10.95
N ARG A 244 8.13 13.08 -10.97
CA ARG A 244 7.06 13.23 -9.99
C ARG A 244 7.24 12.30 -8.79
N ALA A 245 6.90 12.79 -7.60
CA ALA A 245 6.72 11.93 -6.44
C ALA A 245 5.58 10.95 -6.71
N GLY A 246 5.80 9.66 -6.45
CA GLY A 246 4.76 8.64 -6.64
C GLY A 246 3.67 8.73 -5.56
N TYR A 247 4.02 9.26 -4.39
CA TYR A 247 3.16 9.35 -3.22
C TYR A 247 3.38 10.67 -2.47
N GLN A 248 2.32 11.16 -1.83
CA GLN A 248 2.35 12.34 -0.96
C GLN A 248 1.51 12.11 0.29
N CYS A 249 2.01 12.57 1.44
CA CYS A 249 1.26 12.60 2.69
C CYS A 249 0.23 13.72 2.67
N ASN A 250 -1.06 13.41 2.86
CA ASN A 250 -2.14 14.39 2.91
C ASN A 250 -2.14 15.25 4.19
N GLN A 251 -1.42 14.83 5.24
CA GLN A 251 -1.27 15.59 6.50
C GLN A 251 -0.12 16.62 6.50
N CYS A 252 1.09 16.23 6.08
CA CYS A 252 2.29 17.07 6.20
C CYS A 252 2.97 17.39 4.86
N GLY A 253 2.47 16.85 3.75
CA GLY A 253 3.04 17.07 2.42
C GLY A 253 4.31 16.26 2.10
N TYR A 254 4.78 15.38 3.01
CA TYR A 254 5.92 14.49 2.77
C TYR A 254 5.76 13.72 1.45
N GLU A 255 6.75 13.81 0.57
CA GLU A 255 6.74 13.17 -0.74
C GLU A 255 7.67 11.95 -0.78
N SER A 256 7.24 10.90 -1.47
CA SER A 256 8.05 9.70 -1.65
C SER A 256 7.81 8.98 -2.97
N LYS A 257 8.74 8.11 -3.35
CA LYS A 257 8.57 7.16 -4.45
C LYS A 257 7.92 5.85 -3.99
N ASN A 258 8.00 5.56 -2.69
CA ASN A 258 7.45 4.35 -2.09
C ASN A 258 6.25 4.71 -1.20
N LEU A 259 5.30 3.78 -1.10
CA LEU A 259 4.24 3.87 -0.10
C LEU A 259 4.81 3.56 1.28
N TYR A 260 4.52 4.42 2.24
CA TYR A 260 4.72 4.12 3.64
C TYR A 260 3.36 4.11 4.35
N TRP A 261 3.12 3.07 5.14
CA TRP A 261 1.91 2.98 5.96
C TRP A 261 1.92 4.01 7.09
N LEU A 262 3.10 4.24 7.69
CA LEU A 262 3.35 5.26 8.69
C LEU A 262 4.18 6.37 8.06
N CYS A 263 3.65 7.59 8.01
CA CYS A 263 4.38 8.71 7.43
C CYS A 263 5.70 8.96 8.18
N PRO A 264 6.87 8.91 7.51
CA PRO A 264 8.16 9.15 8.16
C PRO A 264 8.32 10.55 8.78
N SER A 265 7.52 11.53 8.33
CA SER A 265 7.62 12.91 8.79
C SER A 265 6.64 13.24 9.92
N CYS A 266 5.36 12.85 9.81
CA CYS A 266 4.33 13.22 10.79
C CYS A 266 3.82 12.05 11.62
N HIS A 267 4.33 10.83 11.39
CA HIS A 267 3.96 9.62 12.11
C HIS A 267 2.44 9.32 12.11
N THR A 268 1.73 9.77 11.08
CA THR A 268 0.33 9.42 10.84
C THR A 268 0.23 8.16 9.99
N TRP A 269 -0.67 7.25 10.37
CA TRP A 269 -0.99 6.06 9.60
C TRP A 269 -1.91 6.39 8.43
N ASP A 270 -1.81 5.64 7.33
CA ASP A 270 -2.70 5.70 6.16
C ASP A 270 -2.83 7.11 5.54
N SER A 271 -1.88 8.02 5.79
CA SER A 271 -1.93 9.39 5.28
C SER A 271 -1.20 9.58 3.94
N ILE A 272 -0.42 8.60 3.50
CA ILE A 272 0.35 8.64 2.26
C ILE A 272 -0.48 8.02 1.15
N GLU A 273 -0.85 8.84 0.18
CA GLU A 273 -1.67 8.46 -0.97
C GLU A 273 -0.87 8.63 -2.27
N PRO A 274 -1.22 7.88 -3.33
CA PRO A 274 -0.64 8.11 -4.64
C PRO A 274 -0.88 9.54 -5.14
N ASN A 275 0.17 10.19 -5.65
CA ASN A 275 0.07 11.56 -6.16
C ASN A 275 -0.25 11.58 -7.67
N TYR A 276 -1.49 11.20 -8.02
CA TYR A 276 -1.99 11.22 -9.40
C TYR A 276 -2.70 12.53 -9.74
N LYS A 277 -2.05 13.70 -9.58
CA LYS A 277 -2.67 14.96 -10.04
C LYS A 277 -2.76 15.00 -11.57
N ASN A 278 -4.00 15.15 -12.06
CA ASN A 278 -4.44 15.51 -13.43
C ASN A 278 -4.14 14.49 -14.56
N GLY A 279 -4.80 13.32 -14.57
CA GLY A 279 -5.03 12.55 -15.81
C GLY A 279 -3.79 12.17 -16.62
N ILE A 280 -2.67 11.94 -15.92
CA ILE A 280 -1.35 11.62 -16.50
C ILE A 280 -0.96 10.21 -16.09
#